data_AF-A0AAW5BR54-F1
#
_entry.id   AF-A0AAW5BR54-F1
#
_cell.length_a   1.000
_cell.length_b   1.000
_cell.length_c   1.000
_cell.angle_alpha   90.00
_cell.angle_beta   90.00
_cell.angle_gamma   90.00
#
_symmetry.space_group_name_H-M   'P 1'
#
loop_
_entity.id
_entity.type
_entity.pdbx_description
1 polymer ?
#
loop_
_entity_poly.entity_id
_entity_poly.type
_entity_poly.pdbx_seq_one_letter_code
_entity_poly.pdbx_strand_id
1 'polypeptide(L)'
;PRMMLKVILYAYMNNIYSCRKIEKLLHRDIHYIWLAGYEKPDFITINRFRNRVKKEINEVFTQTVVLLSSKGFISLNVEYIDGTKIESKANKYTFVWRKTVERNRERLMKKIHILL
;
A
#
# COMPACT_ATOMS: atom_id res chain seq x y z
N PRO A 1 23.99 -2.27 6.22
CA PRO A 1 22.56 -2.16 5.84
C PRO A 1 22.13 -2.85 4.52
N ARG A 2 23.00 -3.62 3.83
CA ARG A 2 22.62 -4.33 2.58
C ARG A 2 21.53 -5.38 2.80
N MET A 3 21.58 -6.06 3.94
CA MET A 3 20.61 -7.08 4.33
C MET A 3 19.17 -6.53 4.41
N MET A 4 18.97 -5.43 5.15
CA MET A 4 17.65 -4.83 5.35
C MET A 4 17.01 -4.36 4.04
N LEU A 5 17.83 -3.82 3.12
CA LEU A 5 17.36 -3.41 1.79
C LEU A 5 16.85 -4.60 0.98
N LYS A 6 17.58 -5.73 0.95
CA LYS A 6 17.15 -6.95 0.26
C LYS A 6 15.81 -7.47 0.78
N VAL A 7 15.67 -7.53 2.10
CA VAL A 7 14.44 -8.01 2.77
C VAL A 7 13.24 -7.13 2.42
N ILE A 8 13.41 -5.81 2.49
CA ILE A 8 12.32 -4.86 2.16
C ILE A 8 11.95 -4.93 0.68
N LEU A 9 12.95 -4.97 -0.20
CA LEU A 9 12.72 -5.03 -1.64
C LEU A 9 11.93 -6.30 -2.00
N TYR A 10 12.37 -7.45 -1.47
CA TYR A 10 11.67 -8.72 -1.67
C TYR A 10 10.27 -8.72 -1.05
N ALA A 11 10.07 -8.08 0.11
CA ALA A 11 8.75 -7.92 0.70
C ALA A 11 7.80 -7.12 -0.21
N TYR A 12 8.28 -6.03 -0.79
CA TYR A 12 7.46 -5.17 -1.67
C TYR A 12 7.11 -5.86 -2.98
N MET A 13 8.03 -6.65 -3.55
CA MET A 13 7.75 -7.49 -4.71
C MET A 13 6.63 -8.52 -4.44
N ASN A 14 6.50 -8.97 -3.19
CA ASN A 14 5.46 -9.90 -2.75
C ASN A 14 4.22 -9.21 -2.14
N ASN A 15 4.02 -7.91 -2.39
CA ASN A 15 2.90 -7.11 -1.86
C ASN A 15 2.80 -7.11 -0.32
N ILE A 16 3.95 -7.17 0.37
CA ILE A 16 4.03 -7.16 1.83
C ILE A 16 4.66 -5.85 2.31
N TYR A 17 3.81 -4.92 2.75
CA TYR A 17 4.24 -3.59 3.19
C TYR A 17 4.24 -3.40 4.72
N SER A 18 3.61 -4.32 5.46
CA SER A 18 3.52 -4.24 6.93
C SER A 18 4.83 -4.72 7.57
N CYS A 19 5.52 -3.84 8.31
CA CYS A 19 6.75 -4.20 9.04
C CYS A 19 6.55 -5.37 10.00
N ARG A 20 5.39 -5.47 10.67
CA ARG A 20 5.05 -6.61 11.54
C ARG A 20 4.88 -7.91 10.75
N LYS A 21 4.38 -7.85 9.51
CA LYS A 21 4.28 -9.02 8.63
C LYS A 21 5.67 -9.45 8.16
N ILE A 22 6.55 -8.49 7.82
CA ILE A 22 7.95 -8.74 7.45
C ILE A 22 8.70 -9.40 8.61
N GLU A 23 8.60 -8.85 9.83
CA GLU A 23 9.15 -9.45 11.05
C GLU A 23 8.69 -10.90 11.19
N LYS A 24 7.37 -11.18 11.15
CA LYS A 24 6.87 -12.57 11.20
C LYS A 24 7.46 -13.48 10.12
N LEU A 25 7.68 -12.96 8.91
CA LEU A 25 8.27 -13.72 7.80
C LEU A 25 9.75 -14.06 8.03
N LEU A 26 10.51 -13.16 8.65
CA LEU A 26 11.89 -13.42 9.04
C LEU A 26 12.06 -14.59 10.02
N HIS A 27 10.99 -14.99 10.73
CA HIS A 27 11.00 -16.15 11.61
C HIS A 27 10.58 -17.47 10.96
N ARG A 28 9.77 -17.42 9.89
CA ARG A 28 9.05 -18.61 9.37
C ARG A 28 9.33 -18.95 7.92
N ASP A 29 9.67 -17.96 7.11
CA ASP A 29 9.81 -18.13 5.66
C ASP A 29 11.28 -18.24 5.29
N ILE A 30 11.64 -19.33 4.62
CA ILE A 30 13.02 -19.67 4.29
C ILE A 30 13.68 -18.62 3.38
N HIS A 31 12.92 -17.97 2.48
CA HIS A 31 13.45 -16.94 1.60
C HIS A 31 13.87 -15.71 2.42
N TYR A 32 13.04 -15.32 3.38
CA TYR A 32 13.33 -14.18 4.25
C TYR A 32 14.47 -14.48 5.22
N ILE A 33 14.50 -15.68 5.80
CA ILE A 33 15.60 -16.14 6.66
C ILE A 33 16.92 -16.13 5.89
N TRP A 34 16.92 -16.64 4.66
CA TRP A 34 18.12 -16.69 3.82
C TRP A 34 18.57 -15.28 3.38
N LEU A 35 17.65 -14.43 2.91
CA LEU A 35 17.95 -13.04 2.53
C LEU A 35 18.48 -12.21 3.70
N ALA A 36 17.96 -12.48 4.91
CA ALA A 36 18.40 -11.84 6.13
C ALA A 36 19.71 -12.41 6.69
N GLY A 37 20.15 -13.58 6.22
CA GLY A 37 21.29 -14.29 6.79
C GLY A 37 21.07 -14.69 8.25
N TYR A 38 19.87 -15.21 8.56
CA TYR A 38 19.41 -15.57 9.91
C TYR A 38 19.20 -14.40 10.90
N GLU A 39 19.50 -13.16 10.50
CA GLU A 39 19.15 -11.97 11.27
C GLU A 39 17.63 -11.78 11.35
N LYS A 40 17.12 -11.42 12.53
CA LYS A 40 15.68 -11.27 12.80
C LYS A 40 15.40 -9.89 13.42
N PRO A 41 15.56 -8.80 12.65
CA PRO A 41 15.24 -7.46 13.14
C PRO A 41 13.76 -7.34 13.49
N ASP A 42 13.48 -6.65 14.58
CA ASP A 42 12.13 -6.36 15.03
C ASP A 42 11.40 -5.37 14.08
N PHE A 43 10.08 -5.32 14.17
CA PHE A 43 9.29 -4.41 13.32
C PHE A 43 9.68 -2.93 13.49
N ILE A 44 10.19 -2.55 14.68
CA ILE A 44 10.61 -1.18 14.97
C ILE A 44 11.88 -0.84 14.19
N THR A 45 12.88 -1.72 14.19
CA THR A 45 14.14 -1.54 13.47
C THR A 45 13.89 -1.49 11.97
N ILE A 46 13.04 -2.39 11.44
CA ILE A 46 12.62 -2.35 10.04
C ILE A 46 11.97 -1.01 9.71
N ASN A 47 11.06 -0.52 10.57
CA ASN A 47 10.37 0.74 10.36
C ASN A 47 11.30 1.96 10.43
N ARG A 48 12.24 2.00 11.38
CA ARG A 48 13.25 3.06 11.48
C ARG A 48 14.12 3.11 10.23
N PHE A 49 14.60 1.95 9.76
CA PHE A 49 15.37 1.88 8.53
C PHE A 49 14.56 2.37 7.33
N ARG A 50 13.34 1.85 7.15
CA ARG A 50 12.44 2.25 6.07
C ARG A 50 12.16 3.75 6.05
N ASN A 51 11.93 4.36 7.21
CA ASN A 51 11.66 5.80 7.29
C ASN A 51 12.89 6.64 6.96
N ARG A 52 14.09 6.17 7.34
CA ARG A 52 15.34 6.88 7.07
C ARG A 52 15.71 6.90 5.58
N VAL A 53 15.50 5.78 4.87
CA VAL A 53 15.92 5.61 3.48
C VAL A 53 14.75 5.45 2.50
N LYS A 54 13.62 6.11 2.80
CA LYS A 54 12.36 5.93 2.07
C LYS A 54 12.50 6.27 0.58
N LYS A 55 13.23 7.35 0.26
CA LYS A 55 13.36 7.83 -1.11
C LYS A 55 14.20 6.86 -1.93
N GLU A 56 15.31 6.44 -1.36
CA GLU A 56 16.29 5.54 -1.95
C GLU A 56 15.69 4.14 -2.18
N ILE A 57 14.87 3.64 -1.25
CA ILE A 57 14.14 2.37 -1.44
C ILE A 57 13.24 2.45 -2.67
N ASN A 58 12.50 3.56 -2.84
CA ASN A 58 11.61 3.73 -3.98
C ASN A 58 12.39 3.80 -5.30
N GLU A 59 13.49 4.54 -5.33
CA GLU A 59 14.35 4.63 -6.52
C GLU A 59 14.90 3.26 -6.94
N VAL A 60 15.44 2.49 -5.99
CA VAL A 60 15.96 1.15 -6.24
C VAL A 60 14.85 0.19 -6.67
N PHE A 61 13.66 0.30 -6.07
CA PHE A 61 12.51 -0.51 -6.47
C PHE A 61 12.10 -0.23 -7.92
N THR A 62 11.98 1.04 -8.30
CA THR A 62 11.66 1.44 -9.68
C THR A 62 12.71 0.91 -10.66
N GLN A 63 14.00 1.05 -10.36
CA GLN A 63 15.07 0.51 -11.21
C GLN A 63 14.96 -1.02 -11.36
N THR A 64 14.61 -1.72 -10.28
CA THR A 64 14.42 -3.18 -10.31
C THR A 64 13.27 -3.57 -11.22
N VAL A 65 12.13 -2.87 -11.13
CA VAL A 65 10.97 -3.11 -11.99
C VAL A 65 11.31 -2.82 -13.46
N VAL A 66 11.96 -1.69 -13.75
CA VAL A 66 12.40 -1.35 -15.11
C VAL A 66 13.35 -2.40 -15.68
N LEU A 67 14.29 -2.90 -14.87
CA LEU A 67 15.22 -3.97 -15.27
C LEU A 67 14.50 -5.29 -15.55
N LEU A 68 13.50 -5.66 -14.74
CA LEU A 68 12.71 -6.87 -14.96
C LEU A 68 11.86 -6.75 -16.23
N SER A 69 11.32 -5.56 -16.49
CA SER A 69 10.54 -5.26 -17.69
C SER A 69 11.41 -5.31 -18.95
N SER A 70 12.60 -4.69 -18.93
CA SER A 70 13.52 -4.70 -20.08
C SER A 70 14.04 -6.10 -20.42
N LYS A 71 14.13 -6.99 -19.42
CA LYS A 71 14.48 -8.40 -19.62
C LYS A 71 13.29 -9.29 -20.00
N GLY A 72 12.06 -8.75 -20.07
CA GLY A 72 10.86 -9.49 -20.43
C GLY A 72 10.32 -10.42 -19.34
N PHE A 73 10.76 -10.28 -18.08
CA PHE A 73 10.23 -11.07 -16.96
C PHE A 73 8.87 -10.57 -16.48
N ILE A 74 8.56 -9.30 -16.72
CA ILE A 74 7.27 -8.68 -16.41
C ILE A 74 6.76 -7.90 -17.63
N SER A 75 5.45 -7.91 -17.83
CA SER A 75 4.79 -7.06 -18.82
C SER A 75 4.15 -5.87 -18.12
N LEU A 76 4.48 -4.66 -18.56
CA LEU A 76 3.86 -3.41 -18.08
C LEU A 76 2.70 -2.94 -18.96
N ASN A 77 2.27 -3.76 -19.93
CA ASN A 77 1.32 -3.34 -20.96
C ASN A 77 -0.13 -3.27 -20.48
N VAL A 78 -0.46 -3.91 -19.34
CA VAL A 78 -1.82 -3.97 -18.83
C VAL A 78 -1.83 -3.62 -17.34
N GLU A 79 -2.36 -2.44 -17.02
CA GLU A 79 -2.59 -1.99 -15.66
C GLU A 79 -4.09 -2.15 -15.32
N TYR A 80 -4.39 -3.00 -14.34
CA TYR A 80 -5.74 -3.15 -13.82
C TYR A 80 -5.88 -2.31 -12.55
N ILE A 81 -6.60 -1.19 -12.65
CA ILE A 81 -6.92 -0.35 -11.49
C ILE A 81 -8.25 -0.84 -10.92
N ASP A 82 -8.18 -1.71 -9.91
CA ASP A 82 -9.36 -2.12 -9.15
C ASP A 82 -9.56 -1.22 -7.93
N GLY A 83 -10.71 -0.55 -7.87
CA GLY A 83 -11.05 0.38 -6.80
C GLY A 83 -11.52 -0.35 -5.55
N THR A 84 -10.61 -0.74 -4.66
CA THR A 84 -10.99 -1.28 -3.35
C THR A 84 -11.30 -0.15 -2.36
N LYS A 85 -12.55 -0.07 -1.88
CA LYS A 85 -12.99 0.95 -0.91
C LYS A 85 -12.86 0.43 0.53
N ILE A 86 -11.96 1.03 1.31
CA ILE A 86 -11.73 0.68 2.71
C ILE A 86 -12.53 1.63 3.61
N GLU A 87 -13.52 1.12 4.34
CA GLU A 87 -14.28 1.90 5.33
C GLU A 87 -13.43 2.14 6.57
N SER A 88 -13.30 3.40 6.99
CA SER A 88 -12.67 3.74 8.26
C SER A 88 -13.71 3.66 9.40
N LYS A 89 -13.28 3.25 10.59
CA LYS A 89 -14.13 3.17 11.80
C LYS A 89 -14.62 4.55 12.29
N ALA A 90 -14.28 5.64 11.60
CA ALA A 90 -14.60 7.00 11.96
C ALA A 90 -15.82 7.50 11.17
N ASN A 91 -16.97 7.43 11.85
CA ASN A 91 -18.27 7.99 11.49
C ASN A 91 -19.08 7.19 10.45
N LYS A 92 -20.21 6.62 10.89
CA LYS A 92 -21.13 5.81 10.07
C LYS A 92 -21.82 6.60 8.95
N TYR A 93 -21.67 7.93 8.93
CA TYR A 93 -22.41 8.86 8.06
C TYR A 93 -21.53 9.82 7.25
N THR A 94 -20.22 9.61 7.17
CA THR A 94 -19.35 10.42 6.28
C THR A 94 -19.55 10.09 4.80
N PHE A 95 -20.25 9.00 4.49
CA PHE A 95 -20.52 8.59 3.12
C PHE A 95 -21.99 8.74 2.76
N VAL A 96 -22.27 9.59 1.78
CA VAL A 96 -23.58 9.79 1.19
C VAL A 96 -23.52 9.51 -0.30
N TRP A 97 -24.45 8.71 -0.80
CA TRP A 97 -24.54 8.41 -2.24
C TRP A 97 -24.92 9.67 -3.00
N ARG A 98 -24.18 10.00 -4.07
CA ARG A 98 -24.42 11.19 -4.91
C ARG A 98 -25.90 11.31 -5.31
N LYS A 99 -26.51 10.22 -5.77
CA LYS A 99 -27.93 10.16 -6.15
C LYS A 99 -28.87 10.53 -5.00
N THR A 100 -28.53 10.14 -3.77
CA THR A 100 -29.31 10.47 -2.56
C THR A 100 -29.13 11.94 -2.17
N VAL A 101 -27.91 12.49 -2.30
CA VAL A 101 -27.63 13.91 -2.06
C VAL A 101 -28.38 14.79 -3.05
N GLU A 102 -28.32 14.48 -4.34
CA GLU A 102 -29.00 15.23 -5.41
C GLU A 102 -30.52 15.25 -5.19
N ARG A 103 -31.13 14.08 -4.91
CA ARG A 103 -32.57 13.98 -4.61
C ARG A 103 -32.98 14.81 -3.39
N ASN A 104 -32.20 14.75 -2.31
CA ASN A 104 -32.51 15.49 -1.10
C ASN A 104 -32.34 17.00 -1.30
N ARG A 105 -31.34 17.42 -2.10
CA ARG A 105 -31.14 18.82 -2.48
C ARG A 105 -32.33 19.36 -3.28
N GLU A 106 -32.81 18.63 -4.28
CA GLU A 106 -34.02 19.02 -5.04
C GLU A 106 -35.26 19.15 -4.15
N ARG A 107 -35.47 18.20 -3.23
CA ARG A 107 -36.58 18.26 -2.27
C ARG A 107 -36.49 19.47 -1.34
N LEU A 108 -35.28 19.82 -0.89
CA LEU A 108 -35.04 20.99 -0.05
C LEU A 108 -35.38 22.28 -0.81
N MET A 109 -34.89 22.42 -2.05
CA MET A 109 -35.17 23.60 -2.88
C MET A 109 -36.67 23.77 -3.16
N LYS A 110 -37.40 22.67 -3.41
CA LYS A 110 -38.87 22.71 -3.56
C LYS A 110 -39.58 23.21 -2.30
N LYS A 111 -39.14 22.79 -1.11
CA LYS A 111 -39.72 23.26 0.15
C LYS A 111 -39.45 24.74 0.41
N ILE A 112 -38.23 25.20 0.11
CA ILE A 112 -37.87 26.62 0.24
C ILE A 112 -38.75 27.48 -0.68
N HIS A 113 -38.99 27.04 -1.92
CA HIS A 113 -39.82 27.75 -2.88
C HIS A 113 -41.30 27.83 -2.51
N ILE A 114 -41.80 26.93 -1.65
CA ILE A 114 -43.20 26.96 -1.16
C ILE A 114 -43.35 27.94 0.02
N LEU A 115 -42.26 28.24 0.73
CA LEU A 115 -42.25 29.09 1.92
C LEU A 115 -41.91 30.56 1.62
N LEU A 116 -41.44 30.85 0.41
CA LEU A 116 -41.21 32.19 -0.15
C LEU A 116 -42.36 32.56 -1.07
#